data_AF-A0A836RDE1-F1
#
_entry.id   AF-A0A836RDE1-F1
#
_cell.length_a   1.000
_cell.length_b   1.000
_cell.length_c   1.000
_cell.angle_alpha   90.00
_cell.angle_beta   90.00
_cell.angle_gamma   90.00
#
_symmetry.space_group_name_H-M   'P 1'
#
loop_
_entity.id
_entity.type
_entity.pdbx_description
1 polymer ?
#
loop_
_entity_poly.entity_id
_entity_poly.type
_entity_poly.pdbx_seq_one_letter_code
_entity_poly.pdbx_strand_id
1 'polypeptide(L)'
;MDEIHKLREGVQRVNEIVAAQQAHAGSSCVMEDVQFETLIEEAIRRNQQRIERYGIEIHRDYEPLPPARADRRKVVQILTELIANAVDALSGADRRAPRRITIRLFRNDRGQVCVEVRDNGVGIPPENLTRVFSQSYTTKKNAKGLGLHDAVLRAKEQGGELIADSDGRDRGARFTLRLPFQPVDQPSPSSA
;
A
#
# COMPACT_ATOMS: atom_id res chain seq x y z
N MET A 1 -18.79 -53.19 -11.68
CA MET A 1 -19.65 -52.39 -10.79
C MET A 1 -18.75 -51.67 -9.80
N ASP A 2 -17.94 -50.79 -10.38
CA ASP A 2 -16.60 -50.40 -9.90
C ASP A 2 -16.45 -48.88 -10.05
N GLU A 3 -17.56 -48.17 -9.82
CA GLU A 3 -17.73 -46.76 -10.18
C GLU A 3 -18.31 -45.89 -9.05
N ILE A 4 -18.77 -46.51 -7.95
CA ILE A 4 -19.22 -45.81 -6.74
C ILE A 4 -18.13 -45.81 -5.63
N HIS A 5 -17.00 -46.50 -5.86
CA HIS A 5 -15.84 -46.58 -4.94
C HIS A 5 -14.63 -45.71 -5.33
N LYS A 6 -14.68 -44.92 -6.42
CA LYS A 6 -13.53 -44.10 -6.88
C LYS A 6 -13.73 -42.57 -6.88
N LEU A 7 -14.86 -42.06 -6.40
CA LEU A 7 -15.14 -40.61 -6.34
C LEU A 7 -15.57 -40.15 -4.94
N ARG A 8 -15.23 -40.93 -3.90
CA ARG A 8 -15.47 -40.62 -2.48
C ARG A 8 -14.21 -40.63 -1.62
N GLU A 9 -13.03 -40.64 -2.23
CA GLU A 9 -11.75 -40.42 -1.57
C GLU A 9 -11.15 -39.10 -2.06
N GLY A 10 -11.25 -38.07 -1.23
CA GLY A 10 -10.83 -36.70 -1.53
C GLY A 10 -11.50 -35.63 -0.68
N VAL A 11 -12.41 -36.02 0.23
CA VAL A 11 -12.87 -35.18 1.33
C VAL A 11 -12.44 -35.85 2.64
N GLN A 12 -11.84 -35.06 3.53
CA GLN A 12 -11.29 -35.41 4.85
C GLN A 12 -9.98 -36.23 4.88
N ARG A 13 -8.84 -35.51 4.85
CA ARG A 13 -7.73 -35.81 5.78
C ARG A 13 -6.92 -34.56 6.12
N VAL A 14 -6.94 -34.25 7.41
CA VAL A 14 -6.06 -33.37 8.20
C VAL A 14 -6.38 -31.88 8.19
N ASN A 15 -7.16 -31.54 9.21
CA ASN A 15 -7.47 -30.21 9.72
C ASN A 15 -6.30 -29.61 10.54
N GLU A 16 -5.02 -29.82 10.19
CA GLU A 16 -3.94 -29.50 11.14
C GLU A 16 -2.53 -29.16 10.60
N ILE A 17 -2.34 -28.87 9.29
CA ILE A 17 -1.03 -28.38 8.80
C ILE A 17 -1.19 -27.25 7.76
N VAL A 18 -1.71 -26.10 8.19
CA VAL A 18 -1.23 -24.76 7.70
C VAL A 18 -1.00 -23.80 8.87
N ALA A 19 -1.37 -24.17 10.11
CA ALA A 19 -0.96 -23.46 11.33
C ALA A 19 0.52 -23.71 11.74
N ALA A 20 1.27 -24.52 10.99
CA ALA A 20 2.67 -24.85 11.30
C ALA A 20 3.70 -24.44 10.21
N GLN A 21 3.26 -23.84 9.09
CA GLN A 21 4.16 -23.37 8.03
C GLN A 21 3.98 -21.90 7.59
N GLN A 22 3.25 -21.09 8.37
CA GLN A 22 3.34 -19.62 8.29
C GLN A 22 4.02 -18.98 9.52
N ALA A 23 4.65 -19.82 10.36
CA ALA A 23 5.46 -19.40 11.52
C ALA A 23 6.98 -19.29 11.20
N HIS A 24 7.37 -19.41 9.93
CA HIS A 24 8.68 -18.99 9.42
C HIS A 24 8.38 -18.01 8.27
N ALA A 25 8.60 -16.71 8.32
CA ALA A 25 9.53 -15.94 9.10
C ALA A 25 8.78 -14.80 9.80
N GLY A 26 9.07 -14.57 11.08
CA GLY A 26 8.85 -13.23 11.63
C GLY A 26 9.56 -12.25 10.72
N SER A 27 8.79 -11.42 10.02
CA SER A 27 9.31 -10.23 9.33
C SER A 27 10.00 -9.43 10.41
N SER A 28 11.33 -9.56 10.54
CA SER A 28 12.10 -8.82 11.52
C SER A 28 11.83 -7.35 11.28
N CYS A 29 11.08 -6.73 12.20
CA CYS A 29 10.77 -5.32 12.14
C CYS A 29 12.04 -4.60 12.58
N VAL A 30 12.75 -4.00 11.63
CA VAL A 30 13.97 -3.24 11.93
C VAL A 30 13.57 -1.79 12.04
N MET A 31 13.30 -1.35 13.27
CA MET A 31 12.95 0.04 13.54
C MET A 31 14.21 0.90 13.49
N GLU A 32 14.22 1.87 12.58
CA GLU A 32 15.30 2.84 12.42
C GLU A 32 14.74 4.26 12.35
N ASP A 33 15.62 5.24 12.53
CA ASP A 33 15.26 6.64 12.44
C ASP A 33 15.18 7.03 10.96
N VAL A 34 13.98 7.43 10.53
CA VAL A 34 13.70 7.74 9.13
C VAL A 34 13.18 9.16 8.94
N GLN A 35 13.55 9.73 7.80
CA GLN A 35 12.93 10.93 7.23
C GLN A 35 11.89 10.47 6.20
N PHE A 36 10.61 10.79 6.41
CA PHE A 36 9.54 10.32 5.54
C PHE A 36 9.65 10.88 4.12
N GLU A 37 10.09 12.13 3.94
CA GLU A 37 10.33 12.69 2.59
C GLU A 37 11.32 11.82 1.81
N THR A 38 12.40 11.36 2.46
CA THR A 38 13.42 10.53 1.82
C THR A 38 12.86 9.17 1.37
N LEU A 39 11.95 8.59 2.16
CA LEU A 39 11.32 7.30 1.81
C LEU A 39 10.37 7.46 0.62
N ILE A 40 9.65 8.58 0.57
CA ILE A 40 8.76 8.92 -0.54
C ILE A 40 9.58 9.11 -1.82
N GLU A 41 10.66 9.88 -1.79
CA GLU A 41 11.52 10.07 -2.97
C GLU A 41 12.17 8.76 -3.44
N GLU A 42 12.54 7.86 -2.53
CA GLU A 42 13.02 6.53 -2.90
C GLU A 42 11.94 5.73 -3.65
N ALA A 43 10.69 5.77 -3.18
CA ALA A 43 9.57 5.07 -3.82
C ALA A 43 9.19 5.67 -5.19
N ILE A 44 9.30 6.99 -5.35
CA ILE A 44 9.17 7.68 -6.65
C ILE A 44 10.25 7.17 -7.61
N ARG A 45 11.52 7.16 -7.18
CA ARG A 45 12.66 6.71 -7.99
C ARG A 45 12.50 5.27 -8.46
N ARG A 46 11.94 4.36 -7.64
CA ARG A 46 11.64 2.97 -8.03
C ARG A 46 10.64 2.87 -9.18
N ASN A 47 9.80 3.88 -9.38
CA ASN A 47 8.81 3.95 -10.46
C ASN A 47 9.19 4.91 -11.60
N GLN A 48 10.38 5.53 -11.55
CA GLN A 48 10.78 6.64 -12.43
C GLN A 48 10.61 6.33 -13.92
N GLN A 49 11.09 5.17 -14.38
CA GLN A 49 11.00 4.78 -15.79
C GLN A 49 9.55 4.72 -16.29
N ARG A 50 8.61 4.29 -15.45
CA ARG A 50 7.18 4.23 -15.80
C ARG A 50 6.54 5.62 -15.76
N ILE A 51 6.89 6.43 -14.76
CA ILE A 51 6.46 7.83 -14.64
C ILE A 51 6.82 8.61 -15.91
N GLU A 52 8.08 8.52 -16.34
CA GLU A 52 8.58 9.17 -17.56
C GLU A 52 7.92 8.61 -18.82
N ARG A 53 7.85 7.29 -18.96
CA ARG A 53 7.20 6.62 -20.11
C ARG A 53 5.76 7.10 -20.33
N TYR A 54 5.03 7.36 -19.25
CA TYR A 54 3.64 7.77 -19.31
C TYR A 54 3.43 9.29 -19.22
N GLY A 55 4.50 10.08 -19.15
CA GLY A 55 4.44 11.54 -19.06
C GLY A 55 3.68 12.03 -17.82
N ILE A 56 3.90 11.37 -16.68
CA ILE A 56 3.19 11.67 -15.43
C ILE A 56 3.94 12.78 -14.67
N GLU A 57 3.22 13.83 -14.32
CA GLU A 57 3.71 14.92 -13.47
C GLU A 57 3.57 14.54 -11.99
N ILE A 58 4.65 14.66 -11.20
CA ILE A 58 4.63 14.41 -9.76
C ILE A 58 4.59 15.75 -9.01
N HIS A 59 3.50 15.99 -8.29
CA HIS A 59 3.32 17.13 -7.40
C HIS A 59 3.61 16.71 -5.96
N ARG A 60 4.47 17.45 -5.28
CA ARG A 60 4.91 17.17 -3.91
C ARG A 60 4.40 18.26 -2.99
N ASP A 61 3.73 17.86 -1.92
CA ASP A 61 3.21 18.74 -0.87
C ASP A 61 3.63 18.14 0.47
N TYR A 62 4.86 18.44 0.88
CA TYR A 62 5.45 17.87 2.09
C TYR A 62 5.47 18.90 3.20
N GLU A 63 4.73 18.62 4.26
CA GLU A 63 4.92 19.24 5.55
C GLU A 63 6.27 18.74 6.12
N PRO A 64 7.13 19.64 6.63
CA PRO A 64 8.38 19.23 7.26
C PRO A 64 8.07 18.50 8.57
N LEU A 65 8.46 17.23 8.65
CA LEU A 65 8.27 16.39 9.84
C LEU A 65 9.61 16.02 10.47
N PRO A 66 9.72 15.95 11.81
CA PRO A 66 10.94 15.46 12.43
C PRO A 66 11.15 13.96 12.12
N PRO A 67 12.39 13.46 12.27
CA PRO A 67 12.66 12.04 12.13
C PRO A 67 11.76 11.22 13.06
N ALA A 68 11.33 10.07 12.55
CA ALA A 68 10.52 9.14 13.33
C ALA A 68 11.00 7.71 13.18
N ARG A 69 10.68 6.89 14.17
CA ARG A 69 11.02 5.47 14.17
C ARG A 69 10.04 4.69 13.28
N ALA A 70 10.55 4.04 12.24
CA ALA A 70 9.78 3.14 11.39
C ALA A 70 10.67 2.06 10.77
N ASP A 71 10.06 1.00 10.24
CA ASP A 71 10.77 0.05 9.38
C ASP A 71 10.84 0.62 7.96
N ARG A 72 12.00 1.17 7.61
CA ARG A 72 12.26 1.77 6.30
C ARG A 72 11.85 0.87 5.15
N ARG A 73 12.21 -0.42 5.21
CA ARG A 73 12.00 -1.36 4.11
C ARG A 73 10.51 -1.57 3.87
N LYS A 74 9.74 -1.74 4.95
CA LYS A 74 8.28 -1.89 4.87
C LYS A 74 7.62 -0.63 4.34
N VAL A 75 7.99 0.54 4.86
CA VAL A 75 7.41 1.82 4.42
C VAL A 75 7.71 2.08 2.95
N VAL A 76 8.95 1.95 2.50
CA VAL A 76 9.29 2.13 1.08
C VAL A 76 8.56 1.13 0.19
N GLN A 77 8.39 -0.12 0.63
CA GLN A 77 7.61 -1.11 -0.13
C GLN A 77 6.15 -0.70 -0.25
N ILE A 78 5.49 -0.27 0.84
CA ILE A 78 4.12 0.23 0.81
C ILE A 78 4.00 1.39 -0.19
N LEU A 79 4.86 2.40 -0.08
CA LEU A 79 4.84 3.58 -0.94
C LEU A 79 5.09 3.22 -2.41
N THR A 80 5.98 2.25 -2.67
CA THR A 80 6.24 1.75 -4.03
C THR A 80 4.99 1.15 -4.66
N GLU A 81 4.22 0.37 -3.90
CA GLU A 81 2.96 -0.24 -4.36
C GLU A 81 1.87 0.82 -4.60
N LEU A 82 1.75 1.83 -3.72
CA LEU A 82 0.78 2.91 -3.89
C LEU A 82 1.08 3.74 -5.15
N ILE A 83 2.34 4.13 -5.36
CA ILE A 83 2.77 4.89 -6.54
C ILE A 83 2.61 4.04 -7.80
N ALA A 84 2.98 2.75 -7.76
CA ALA A 84 2.78 1.84 -8.87
C ALA A 84 1.29 1.74 -9.26
N ASN A 85 0.39 1.70 -8.27
CA ASN A 85 -1.04 1.68 -8.50
C ASN A 85 -1.55 2.97 -9.17
N ALA A 86 -1.11 4.13 -8.69
CA ALA A 86 -1.42 5.43 -9.30
C ALA A 86 -0.92 5.52 -10.75
N VAL A 87 0.30 5.07 -11.02
CA VAL A 87 0.86 5.01 -12.38
C VAL A 87 0.02 4.11 -13.29
N ASP A 88 -0.44 2.96 -12.79
CA ASP A 88 -1.30 2.07 -13.57
C ASP A 88 -2.68 2.68 -13.84
N ALA A 89 -3.29 3.35 -12.86
CA ALA A 89 -4.55 4.06 -13.04
C ALA A 89 -4.46 5.14 -14.13
N LEU A 90 -3.32 5.83 -14.20
CA LEU A 90 -3.05 6.85 -15.23
C LEU A 90 -2.68 6.25 -16.59
N SER A 91 -2.08 5.06 -16.62
CA SER A 91 -1.75 4.39 -17.88
C SER A 91 -3.00 4.04 -18.70
N GLY A 92 -4.10 3.72 -18.02
CA GLY A 92 -5.40 3.39 -18.63
C GLY A 92 -6.33 4.59 -18.86
N ALA A 93 -5.97 5.79 -18.40
CA ALA A 93 -6.78 7.00 -18.54
C ALA A 93 -6.61 7.65 -19.93
N ASP A 94 -7.63 8.42 -20.35
CA ASP A 94 -7.62 9.17 -21.62
C ASP A 94 -6.40 10.11 -21.71
N ARG A 95 -5.77 10.14 -22.88
CA ARG A 95 -4.54 10.90 -23.16
C ARG A 95 -4.77 12.41 -23.30
N ARG A 96 -6.02 12.87 -23.28
CA ARG A 96 -6.38 14.29 -23.44
C ARG A 96 -6.17 15.13 -22.18
N ALA A 97 -6.22 14.52 -21.00
CA ALA A 97 -5.98 15.21 -19.72
C ALA A 97 -4.52 15.05 -19.28
N PRO A 98 -3.93 16.07 -18.61
CA PRO A 98 -2.60 15.94 -18.02
C PRO A 98 -2.62 14.84 -16.95
N ARG A 99 -1.61 13.96 -16.97
CA ARG A 99 -1.49 12.88 -15.99
C ARG A 99 -0.71 13.38 -14.78
N ARG A 100 -1.32 13.29 -13.61
CA ARG A 100 -0.75 13.84 -12.38
C ARG A 100 -0.88 12.86 -11.22
N ILE A 101 0.18 12.76 -10.44
CA ILE A 101 0.15 12.19 -9.10
C ILE A 101 0.52 13.30 -8.13
N THR A 102 -0.32 13.54 -7.13
CA THR A 102 -0.03 14.41 -6.00
C THR A 102 0.32 13.55 -4.80
N ILE A 103 1.48 13.78 -4.20
CA ILE A 103 1.93 13.11 -2.99
C ILE A 103 1.99 14.12 -1.86
N ARG A 104 1.22 13.87 -0.80
CA ARG A 104 1.19 14.73 0.39
C ARG A 104 1.81 14.00 1.57
N LEU A 105 2.65 14.69 2.31
CA LEU A 105 3.17 14.25 3.61
C LEU A 105 2.69 15.25 4.65
N PHE A 106 2.00 14.78 5.67
CA PHE A 106 1.49 15.65 6.74
C PHE A 106 1.26 14.89 8.03
N ARG A 107 1.09 15.63 9.13
CA ARG A 107 0.63 15.07 10.40
C ARG A 107 -0.88 15.32 10.56
N ASN A 108 -1.66 14.28 10.86
CA ASN A 108 -3.09 14.47 11.11
C ASN A 108 -3.37 14.94 12.56
N ASP A 109 -4.62 15.30 12.83
CA ASP A 109 -5.06 15.78 14.16
C ASP A 109 -4.88 14.73 15.29
N ARG A 110 -4.75 13.44 14.94
CA ARG A 110 -4.46 12.36 15.88
C ARG A 110 -2.96 12.16 16.11
N GLY A 111 -2.14 13.04 15.55
CA GLY A 111 -0.68 13.01 15.68
C GLY A 111 0.01 11.93 14.86
N GLN A 112 -0.69 11.24 13.94
CA GLN A 112 -0.13 10.21 13.06
C GLN A 112 0.51 10.85 11.82
N VAL A 113 1.56 10.22 11.31
CA VAL A 113 2.13 10.59 10.01
C VAL A 113 1.28 10.00 8.89
N CYS A 114 0.95 10.85 7.92
CA CYS A 114 0.11 10.50 6.79
C CYS A 114 0.87 10.72 5.48
N VAL A 115 0.90 9.69 4.64
CA VAL A 115 1.35 9.81 3.25
C VAL A 115 0.16 9.55 2.33
N GLU A 116 -0.29 10.59 1.63
CA GLU A 116 -1.38 10.52 0.66
C GLU A 116 -0.79 10.44 -0.75
N VAL A 117 -1.22 9.47 -1.54
CA VAL A 117 -0.92 9.36 -2.97
C VAL A 117 -2.25 9.49 -3.71
N ARG A 118 -2.43 10.61 -4.43
CA ARG A 118 -3.62 10.91 -5.22
C ARG A 118 -3.28 10.92 -6.70
N ASP A 119 -4.02 10.18 -7.51
CA ASP A 119 -3.96 10.25 -8.97
C ASP A 119 -5.22 10.92 -9.55
N ASN A 120 -5.13 11.35 -10.81
CA ASN A 120 -6.28 11.78 -11.60
C ASN A 120 -6.61 10.79 -12.74
N GLY A 121 -6.40 9.50 -12.50
CA GLY A 121 -6.65 8.43 -13.46
C GLY A 121 -8.09 7.95 -13.51
N VAL A 122 -8.28 6.68 -13.86
CA VAL A 122 -9.59 6.05 -14.12
C VAL A 122 -10.53 5.98 -12.90
N GLY A 123 -10.01 6.22 -11.69
CA GLY A 123 -10.77 6.15 -10.44
C GLY A 123 -11.25 4.75 -10.05
N ILE A 124 -12.00 4.67 -8.94
CA ILE A 124 -12.48 3.41 -8.35
C ILE A 124 -14.00 3.50 -8.18
N PRO A 125 -14.77 2.57 -8.78
CA PRO A 125 -16.22 2.51 -8.52
C PRO A 125 -16.51 2.26 -7.03
N PRO A 126 -17.54 2.88 -6.44
CA PRO A 126 -17.84 2.76 -5.01
C PRO A 126 -17.96 1.31 -4.52
N GLU A 127 -18.56 0.44 -5.33
CA GLU A 127 -18.72 -1.00 -5.05
C GLU A 127 -17.39 -1.77 -4.93
N ASN A 128 -16.29 -1.17 -5.39
CA ASN A 128 -14.97 -1.77 -5.40
C ASN A 128 -14.03 -1.22 -4.32
N LEU A 129 -14.35 -0.09 -3.67
CA LEU A 129 -13.49 0.56 -2.67
C LEU A 129 -13.11 -0.36 -1.51
N THR A 130 -14.03 -1.20 -1.05
CA THR A 130 -13.75 -2.18 0.03
C THR A 130 -12.93 -3.37 -0.47
N ARG A 131 -12.98 -3.65 -1.77
CA ARG A 131 -12.34 -4.82 -2.40
C ARG A 131 -10.93 -4.54 -2.90
N VAL A 132 -10.52 -3.28 -3.08
CA VAL A 132 -9.19 -2.93 -3.61
C VAL A 132 -8.02 -3.47 -2.78
N PHE A 133 -8.27 -3.80 -1.51
CA PHE A 133 -7.30 -4.38 -0.58
C PHE A 133 -7.39 -5.92 -0.45
N SER A 134 -8.37 -6.54 -1.11
CA SER A 134 -8.55 -7.99 -1.06
C SER A 134 -7.48 -8.70 -1.87
N GLN A 135 -7.02 -9.83 -1.34
CA GLN A 135 -6.11 -10.72 -2.06
C GLN A 135 -6.75 -11.13 -3.40
N SER A 136 -5.96 -11.10 -4.48
CA SER A 136 -6.40 -11.43 -5.84
C SER A 136 -7.39 -10.47 -6.48
N TYR A 137 -7.75 -9.35 -5.82
CA TYR A 137 -8.52 -8.30 -6.49
C TYR A 137 -7.59 -7.51 -7.42
N THR A 138 -7.89 -7.55 -8.71
CA THR A 138 -7.23 -6.71 -9.70
C THR A 138 -8.14 -6.40 -10.86
N THR A 139 -8.03 -5.18 -11.37
CA THR A 139 -8.69 -4.76 -12.62
C THR A 139 -7.76 -4.94 -13.84
N LYS A 140 -6.53 -5.43 -13.63
CA LYS A 140 -5.51 -5.57 -14.67
C LYS A 140 -5.54 -6.98 -15.26
N LYS A 141 -5.68 -7.09 -16.59
CA LYS A 141 -5.44 -8.36 -17.30
C LYS A 141 -3.99 -8.80 -17.04
N ASN A 142 -3.81 -9.93 -16.35
CA ASN A 142 -2.53 -10.59 -16.03
C ASN A 142 -1.78 -10.13 -14.76
N ALA A 143 -2.35 -9.28 -13.90
CA ALA A 143 -1.77 -9.02 -12.58
C ALA A 143 -2.36 -9.97 -11.53
N LYS A 144 -1.57 -10.40 -10.55
CA LYS A 144 -2.05 -11.29 -9.47
C LYS A 144 -2.85 -10.57 -8.37
N GLY A 145 -2.96 -9.23 -8.41
CA GLY A 145 -3.68 -8.45 -7.40
C GLY A 145 -3.09 -8.54 -5.99
N LEU A 146 -1.76 -8.76 -5.88
CA LEU A 146 -1.10 -8.96 -4.60
C LEU A 146 -0.58 -7.65 -3.97
N GLY A 147 -0.17 -6.66 -4.78
CA GLY A 147 0.57 -5.48 -4.31
C GLY A 147 -0.11 -4.67 -3.20
N LEU A 148 -1.37 -4.26 -3.38
CA LEU A 148 -2.10 -3.48 -2.37
C LEU A 148 -2.46 -4.30 -1.13
N HIS A 149 -2.73 -5.60 -1.28
CA HIS A 149 -2.97 -6.49 -0.15
C HIS A 149 -1.72 -6.60 0.74
N ASP A 150 -0.58 -6.83 0.10
CA ASP A 150 0.74 -6.87 0.70
C ASP A 150 1.11 -5.56 1.41
N ALA A 151 0.71 -4.43 0.84
CA ALA A 151 0.89 -3.11 1.44
C ALA A 151 0.05 -2.96 2.73
N VAL A 152 -1.19 -3.48 2.74
CA VAL A 152 -2.05 -3.46 3.93
C VAL A 152 -1.46 -4.28 5.06
N LEU A 153 -0.94 -5.48 4.77
CA LEU A 153 -0.30 -6.31 5.78
C LEU A 153 0.91 -5.60 6.39
N ARG A 154 1.78 -5.01 5.56
CA ARG A 154 2.95 -4.25 6.03
C ARG A 154 2.56 -3.01 6.84
N ALA A 155 1.49 -2.31 6.46
CA ALA A 155 0.98 -1.17 7.23
C ALA A 155 0.51 -1.61 8.62
N LYS A 156 -0.21 -2.74 8.71
CA LYS A 156 -0.63 -3.33 9.99
C LYS A 156 0.56 -3.76 10.85
N GLU A 157 1.59 -4.36 10.25
CA GLU A 157 2.83 -4.70 10.95
C GLU A 157 3.59 -3.48 11.50
N GLN A 158 3.32 -2.28 10.98
CA GLN A 158 3.82 -0.99 11.49
C GLN A 158 2.84 -0.30 12.47
N GLY A 159 1.78 -1.00 12.89
CA GLY A 159 0.74 -0.43 13.76
C GLY A 159 -0.14 0.62 13.07
N GLY A 160 -0.13 0.67 11.74
CA GLY A 160 -0.86 1.64 10.93
C GLY A 160 -1.95 1.03 10.07
N GLU A 161 -2.44 1.83 9.13
CA GLU A 161 -3.52 1.47 8.22
C GLU A 161 -3.32 2.07 6.82
N LEU A 162 -4.01 1.48 5.84
CA LEU A 162 -4.18 2.02 4.50
C LEU A 162 -5.65 2.28 4.24
N ILE A 163 -5.94 3.44 3.64
CA ILE A 163 -7.30 3.88 3.30
C ILE A 163 -7.32 4.22 1.82
N ALA A 164 -8.41 3.85 1.15
CA ALA A 164 -8.68 4.20 -0.23
C ALA A 164 -9.94 5.07 -0.31
N ASP A 165 -9.90 6.07 -1.17
CA ASP A 165 -11.00 7.00 -1.45
C ASP A 165 -11.03 7.34 -2.95
N SER A 166 -12.21 7.55 -3.52
CA SER A 166 -12.39 7.92 -4.92
C SER A 166 -13.82 8.43 -5.15
N ASP A 167 -13.96 9.51 -5.92
CA ASP A 167 -15.26 10.07 -6.32
C ASP A 167 -15.90 9.30 -7.50
N GLY A 168 -15.44 8.08 -7.76
CA GLY A 168 -15.94 7.23 -8.83
C GLY A 168 -15.08 7.26 -10.10
N ARG A 169 -15.64 6.73 -11.19
CA ARG A 169 -14.93 6.59 -12.48
C ARG A 169 -14.51 7.94 -13.04
N ASP A 170 -13.30 7.98 -13.60
CA ASP A 170 -12.67 9.15 -14.23
C ASP A 170 -12.45 10.35 -13.29
N ARG A 171 -12.50 10.12 -11.97
CA ARG A 171 -12.21 11.13 -10.93
C ARG A 171 -10.89 10.88 -10.19
N GLY A 172 -10.13 9.87 -10.61
CA GLY A 172 -8.91 9.44 -9.94
C GLY A 172 -9.18 8.76 -8.59
N ALA A 173 -8.12 8.37 -7.91
CA ALA A 173 -8.18 7.74 -6.61
C ALA A 173 -7.16 8.34 -5.65
N ARG A 174 -7.39 8.10 -4.36
CA ARG A 174 -6.54 8.54 -3.27
C ARG A 174 -6.29 7.37 -2.34
N PHE A 175 -5.02 7.07 -2.11
CA PHE A 175 -4.58 6.10 -1.13
C PHE A 175 -3.81 6.81 -0.02
N THR A 176 -4.18 6.57 1.24
CA THR A 176 -3.53 7.20 2.39
C THR A 176 -2.93 6.12 3.29
N LEU A 177 -1.61 6.16 3.47
CA LEU A 177 -0.90 5.45 4.52
C LEU A 177 -0.93 6.28 5.79
N ARG A 178 -1.39 5.69 6.89
CA ARG A 178 -1.33 6.29 8.23
C ARG A 178 -0.48 5.41 9.12
N LEU A 179 0.54 5.98 9.73
CA LEU A 179 1.39 5.28 10.70
C LEU A 179 1.41 6.03 12.03
N PRO A 180 1.55 5.33 13.15
CA PRO A 180 1.93 5.95 14.42
C PRO A 180 3.20 6.78 14.23
N PHE A 181 3.23 7.96 14.84
CA PHE A 181 4.40 8.83 14.77
C PHE A 181 5.12 8.82 16.11
N GLN A 182 6.35 8.28 16.12
CA GLN A 182 7.24 8.30 17.27
C GLN A 182 8.47 9.14 16.93
N PRO A 183 8.47 10.44 17.26
CA PRO A 183 9.61 11.30 16.97
C PRO A 183 10.85 10.83 17.75
N VAL A 184 12.02 10.92 17.12
CA VAL A 184 13.29 10.44 17.70
C VAL A 184 13.70 11.24 18.96
N ASP A 185 13.19 12.47 19.13
CA ASP A 185 13.55 13.38 20.22
C ASP A 185 12.51 13.50 21.36
N GLN A 186 11.68 12.49 21.60
CA GLN A 186 10.90 12.43 22.85
C GLN A 186 11.42 11.32 23.76
N PRO A 187 12.01 11.65 24.94
CA PRO A 187 12.24 10.64 25.96
C PRO A 187 10.88 10.00 26.27
N SER A 188 10.81 8.68 26.13
CA SER A 188 9.65 7.88 26.54
C SER A 188 9.17 8.37 27.90
N PRO A 189 7.86 8.63 28.12
CA PRO A 189 7.38 8.90 29.47
C PRO A 189 7.69 7.64 30.28
N SER A 190 8.70 7.75 31.15
CA SER A 190 9.02 6.73 32.13
C SER A 190 7.75 6.48 32.92
N SER A 191 7.20 5.28 32.82
CA SER A 191 6.12 4.82 33.68
C SER A 191 6.58 4.96 35.13
N ALA A 192 6.02 5.93 35.84
CA ALA A 192 6.11 6.06 37.28
C ALA A 192 4.96 5.28 37.93
#